data_AF-A0A8R1EC43-F1
#
_entry.id   AF-A0A8R1EC43-F1
#
_cell.length_a   1.000
_cell.length_b   1.000
_cell.length_c   1.000
_cell.angle_alpha   90.00
_cell.angle_beta   90.00
_cell.angle_gamma   90.00
#
_symmetry.space_group_name_H-M   'P 1'
#
loop_
_entity.id
_entity.type
_entity.pdbx_description
1 polymer ?
#
loop_
_entity_poly.entity_id
_entity_poly.type
_entity_poly.pdbx_seq_one_letter_code
_entity_poly.pdbx_strand_id
1 'polypeptide(L)' 'MQHQKGGYVTDCTLSRLGEKKFFMVAPTIQQERVLVWMKKWQAILKSRVHVQDVTGAYTALDLIGPSSRYLMGT' A
#
# COMPACT_ATOMS: atom_id res chain seq x y z
N MET A 1 -9.33 -4.02 -0.57
CA MET A 1 -9.95 -3.38 -1.76
C MET A 1 -10.93 -4.34 -2.40
N GLN A 2 -12.14 -3.89 -2.73
CA GLN A 2 -13.19 -4.72 -3.34
C GLN A 2 -13.64 -4.14 -4.67
N HIS A 3 -14.22 -4.98 -5.53
CA HIS A 3 -14.94 -4.52 -6.70
C HIS A 3 -16.43 -4.27 -6.35
N GLN A 4 -17.19 -3.71 -7.29
CA GLN A 4 -18.57 -3.28 -7.04
C GLN A 4 -19.53 -4.39 -6.63
N LYS A 5 -19.23 -5.66 -6.92
CA LYS A 5 -20.03 -6.82 -6.48
C LYS A 5 -19.47 -7.45 -5.19
N GLY A 6 -18.64 -6.75 -4.43
CA GLY A 6 -18.12 -7.17 -3.11
C GLY A 6 -16.95 -8.15 -3.14
N GLY A 7 -16.64 -8.77 -4.28
CA GLY A 7 -15.50 -9.68 -4.38
C GLY A 7 -14.13 -9.00 -4.24
N TYR A 8 -13.18 -9.80 -3.79
CA TYR A 8 -11.82 -9.42 -3.46
C TYR A 8 -11.02 -8.96 -4.70
N VAL A 9 -10.38 -7.81 -4.60
CA VAL A 9 -9.41 -7.34 -5.60
C VAL A 9 -7.99 -7.56 -5.07
N THR A 10 -7.72 -7.02 -3.88
CA THR A 10 -6.44 -7.11 -3.20
C THR A 10 -6.57 -6.71 -1.73
N ASP A 11 -5.59 -7.09 -0.93
CA ASP A 11 -5.27 -6.56 0.38
C ASP A 11 -4.04 -5.64 0.30
N CYS A 12 -3.87 -4.80 1.32
CA CYS A 12 -2.72 -3.92 1.43
C CYS A 12 -2.58 -3.44 2.88
N THR A 13 -1.36 -3.13 3.29
CA THR A 13 -1.09 -2.34 4.49
C THR A 13 -1.06 -0.87 4.11
N LEU A 14 -1.77 -0.04 4.86
CA LEU A 14 -1.79 1.41 4.66
C LEU A 14 -1.30 2.12 5.92
N SER A 15 -0.13 2.74 5.83
CA SER A 15 0.49 3.51 6.91
C SER A 15 0.22 4.99 6.71
N ARG A 16 -0.21 5.68 7.77
CA ARG A 16 -0.39 7.13 7.75
C ARG A 16 0.95 7.80 8.07
N LEU A 17 1.46 8.61 7.14
CA LEU A 17 2.70 9.37 7.30
C LEU A 17 2.46 10.84 7.72
N GLY A 18 1.23 11.33 7.58
CA GLY A 18 0.84 12.68 7.95
C GLY A 18 -0.66 12.88 7.78
N GLU A 19 -1.13 14.12 7.90
CA GLU A 19 -2.57 14.40 7.87
C GLU A 19 -3.24 13.89 6.58
N LYS A 20 -2.58 14.13 5.43
CA LYS A 20 -3.04 13.81 4.07
C LYS A 20 -2.00 13.01 3.27
N LYS A 21 -1.10 12.28 3.95
CA LYS A 21 -0.01 11.51 3.34
C LYS A 21 -0.07 10.07 3.82
N PHE A 22 -0.06 9.13 2.88
CA PHE A 22 -0.20 7.71 3.15
C PHE A 22 0.82 6.91 2.35
N PHE A 23 1.31 5.83 2.94
CA PHE A 23 2.21 4.87 2.32
C PHE A 23 1.53 3.52 2.26
N MET A 24 1.37 2.98 1.05
CA MET A 24 0.68 1.72 0.82
C MET A 24 1.69 0.65 0.43
N VAL A 25 1.60 -0.51 1.08
CA VAL A 25 2.34 -1.73 0.72
C VAL A 25 1.31 -2.79 0.33
N ALA A 26 1.38 -3.28 -0.90
CA ALA A 26 0.49 -4.31 -1.44
C ALA A 26 1.30 -5.50 -1.99
N PRO A 27 0.69 -6.68 -2.21
CA PRO A 27 1.40 -7.85 -2.72
C PRO A 27 2.07 -7.61 -4.08
N THR A 28 3.32 -8.08 -4.24
CA THR A 28 4.16 -7.83 -5.43
C THR A 28 3.50 -8.24 -6.75
N ILE A 29 2.88 -9.44 -6.78
CA ILE A 29 2.20 -9.97 -7.98
C ILE A 29 1.02 -9.07 -8.41
N GLN A 30 0.50 -8.23 -7.51
CA GLN A 30 -0.68 -7.40 -7.73
C GLN A 30 -0.37 -5.92 -7.89
N GLN A 31 0.91 -5.50 -7.92
CA GLN A 31 1.32 -4.09 -7.98
C GLN A 31 0.58 -3.30 -9.08
N GLU A 32 0.58 -3.79 -10.32
CA GLU A 32 -0.14 -3.12 -11.42
C GLU A 32 -1.65 -3.06 -11.18
N ARG A 33 -2.24 -4.15 -10.66
CA ARG A 33 -3.68 -4.25 -10.39
C ARG A 33 -4.13 -3.21 -9.38
N VAL A 34 -3.31 -2.97 -8.35
CA VAL A 34 -3.59 -1.98 -7.29
C VAL A 34 -3.55 -0.57 -7.86
N LEU A 35 -2.54 -0.25 -8.66
CA LEU A 35 -2.42 1.06 -9.31
C LEU A 35 -3.60 1.36 -10.24
N VAL A 36 -4.01 0.39 -11.06
CA VAL A 36 -5.16 0.52 -11.97
C VAL A 36 -6.46 0.71 -11.18
N TRP A 37 -6.65 -0.04 -10.10
CA TRP A 37 -7.83 0.10 -9.25
C TRP A 37 -7.90 1.50 -8.63
N MET A 38 -6.79 2.03 -8.11
CA MET A 38 -6.75 3.38 -7.52
C MET A 38 -7.05 4.46 -8.57
N LYS A 39 -6.41 4.39 -9.75
CA LYS A 39 -6.65 5.35 -10.85
C LYS A 39 -8.10 5.34 -11.32
N LYS A 40 -8.72 4.15 -11.41
CA LYS A 40 -10.14 4.02 -11.76
C LYS A 40 -11.03 4.77 -10.77
N TRP A 41 -10.85 4.55 -9.47
CA TRP A 41 -11.68 5.19 -8.46
C TRP A 41 -11.38 6.68 -8.30
N GLN A 42 -10.13 7.10 -8.50
CA GLN A 42 -9.76 8.51 -8.55
C GLN A 42 -10.57 9.24 -9.65
N ALA A 43 -10.68 8.64 -10.84
CA ALA A 43 -11.45 9.20 -11.94
C ALA A 43 -12.97 9.24 -11.63
N ILE A 44 -13.52 8.14 -11.11
CA ILE A 44 -14.96 8.04 -10.78
C ILE A 44 -15.36 9.03 -9.69
N LEU A 45 -14.57 9.15 -8.63
CA LEU A 45 -14.85 10.01 -7.48
C LEU A 45 -14.43 11.46 -7.71
N LYS A 46 -13.78 11.77 -8.84
CA LYS A 46 -13.18 13.09 -9.13
C LYS A 46 -12.29 13.59 -7.99
N SER A 47 -11.55 12.67 -7.35
CA SER A 47 -10.75 12.98 -6.17
C SER A 47 -9.42 13.63 -6.56
N ARG A 48 -9.01 14.65 -5.80
CA ARG A 48 -7.72 15.34 -5.97
C ARG A 48 -6.64 14.67 -5.14
N VAL A 49 -6.30 13.43 -5.48
CA VAL A 49 -5.24 12.64 -4.82
C VAL A 49 -4.11 12.39 -5.82
N HIS A 50 -2.86 12.51 -5.37
CA HIS A 50 -1.71 12.09 -6.15
C HIS A 50 -1.30 10.67 -5.75
N VAL A 51 -1.18 9.78 -6.74
CA VAL A 51 -0.79 8.38 -6.55
C VAL A 51 0.50 8.15 -7.32
N GLN A 52 1.57 7.82 -6.61
CA GLN A 52 2.88 7.55 -7.18
C GLN A 52 3.29 6.12 -6.85
N ASP A 53 3.77 5.41 -7.86
CA ASP A 53 4.41 4.11 -7.66
C ASP A 53 5.85 4.33 -7.18
N VAL A 54 6.14 3.83 -5.99
CA VAL A 54 7.46 3.89 -5.36
C VAL A 54 8.02 2.50 -5.09
N THR A 55 7.46 1.45 -5.71
CA THR A 55 7.84 0.04 -5.47
C THR A 55 9.33 -0.19 -5.73
N GLY A 56 9.89 0.44 -6.77
CA GLY A 56 11.33 0.35 -7.09
C GLY A 56 12.23 1.28 -6.28
N ALA A 57 11.67 2.18 -5.46
CA ALA A 57 12.43 3.17 -4.70
C ALA A 57 12.81 2.71 -3.29
N TYR A 58 12.20 1.63 -2.79
CA TYR A 58 12.39 1.15 -1.43
C TYR A 58 12.74 -0.34 -1.42
N THR A 59 13.58 -0.72 -0.45
CA THR A 59 13.80 -2.12 -0.07
C THR A 59 13.18 -2.35 1.30
N ALA A 60 12.42 -3.44 1.44
CA ALA A 60 11.86 -3.85 2.71
C ALA A 60 12.74 -4.94 3.34
N LEU A 61 13.06 -4.78 4.63
CA LEU A 61 13.68 -5.79 5.46
C LEU A 61 12.70 -6.12 6.58
N ASP A 62 12.34 -7.39 6.71
CA ASP A 62 11.45 -7.86 7.77
C ASP A 62 12.25 -8.62 8.82
N LEU A 63 12.16 -8.16 10.06
CA LEU A 63 12.86 -8.74 11.20
C LEU A 63 11.84 -9.32 12.18
N ILE A 64 11.66 -10.63 12.08
CA ILE A 64 10.66 -11.36 12.86
C ILE A 64 11.36 -12.21 13.93
N GLY A 65 10.77 -12.25 15.13
CA GLY A 65 11.17 -13.16 16.21
C GLY A 65 11.23 -12.46 17.57
N PRO A 66 11.31 -13.22 18.68
CA PRO A 66 11.30 -12.67 20.03
C PRO A 66 12.50 -11.74 20.31
N SER A 67 13.63 -11.98 19.65
CA SER A 67 14.85 -11.16 19.78
C SER A 67 14.92 -9.98 18.81
N SER A 68 13.90 -9.73 17.98
CA SER A 68 13.93 -8.65 16.98
C SER A 68 14.13 -7.28 17.62
N ARG A 69 13.46 -7.04 18.75
CA ARG A 69 13.61 -5.81 19.53
C ARG A 69 15.02 -5.64 20.09
N TYR A 70 15.63 -6.73 20.59
CA TYR A 70 17.01 -6.70 21.09
C TYR A 70 17.99 -6.36 19.96
N LEU A 71 17.81 -6.95 18.77
CA LEU A 71 18.66 -6.65 17.61
C LEU A 71 18.52 -5.19 17.12
N MET A 72 17.32 -4.61 17.24
CA MET A 72 17.08 -3.21 16.85
C MET A 72 17.57 -2.18 17.87
N GLY A 73 18.09 -2.60 19.03
CA GLY A 73 18.78 -1.71 19.97
C GLY A 73 17.92 -0.59 20.54
N THR A 74 16.69 -0.89 20.96
CA THR A 74 15.92 -0.03 21.89
C THR A 74 16.01 -0.56 23.30
#